data_AF-A0A150A0I7-F1
#
_entry.id   AF-A0A150A0I7-F1
#
_cell.length_a   1.000
_cell.length_b   1.000
_cell.length_c   1.000
_cell.angle_alpha   90.00
_cell.angle_beta   90.00
_cell.angle_gamma   90.00
#
_symmetry.space_group_name_H-M   'P 1'
#
loop_
_entity.id
_entity.type
_entity.pdbx_description
1 polymer ?
#
loop_
_entity_poly.entity_id
_entity_poly.type
_entity_poly.pdbx_seq_one_letter_code
_entity_poly.pdbx_strand_id
1 'polypeptide(L)'
;MIGSGFVKKQDMDPAVQNAVQTIVDAARQLETDPRTAARRVGDASSALEALDITERALSAYSAPDNHELLLDVRAARADVLAYELSRQRSMLPMLTAALARLRATSTIDDLVESIPIESAGLGYERAMFSWVHNECWVPRSMYTTSGPEEGRSILDAGAPPYHHTRDLMEVDVVRKRRPILVLDAVTNPRVHPAISPVSRSNTYVAAPVVARDHVAAFVHVDRNAATGTTDEFDRDLLAYFCESIGVMLDRFVAAKVPAEEALPGSPVSDWIDALTVREREVLRLLATGLTNAQIGARLFISAETTKTHVKKLMRKLGVSNRSQAGAMYHRLHASVDSGGSAHPRETPA
;
A
#
# COMPACT_ATOMS: atom_id res chain seq x y z
N MET A 1 -57.25 23.06 37.35
CA MET A 1 -55.88 23.48 36.97
C MET A 1 -54.90 22.35 37.27
N ILE A 2 -54.59 21.50 36.30
CA ILE A 2 -53.27 20.85 36.17
C ILE A 2 -53.02 20.81 34.65
N GLY A 3 -52.01 21.55 34.23
CA GLY A 3 -51.80 21.96 32.84
C GLY A 3 -51.34 20.82 31.94
N SER A 4 -52.05 20.70 30.82
CA SER A 4 -51.61 20.04 29.60
C SER A 4 -50.27 20.61 29.14
N GLY A 5 -49.17 19.89 29.41
CA GLY A 5 -47.86 20.18 28.87
C GLY A 5 -47.77 19.81 27.39
N PHE A 6 -48.45 20.59 26.53
CA PHE A 6 -48.11 20.62 25.11
C PHE A 6 -46.70 21.17 25.00
N VAL A 7 -45.75 20.32 24.62
CA VAL A 7 -44.44 20.76 24.15
C VAL A 7 -44.69 21.72 22.99
N LYS A 8 -44.32 22.99 23.17
CA LYS A 8 -44.55 24.04 22.19
C LYS A 8 -43.75 23.77 20.91
N LYS A 9 -44.47 23.95 19.81
CA LYS A 9 -44.13 23.92 18.39
C LYS A 9 -43.15 25.04 17.98
N GLN A 10 -42.00 25.15 18.64
CA GLN A 10 -40.92 26.08 18.23
C GLN A 10 -39.68 25.30 17.80
N ASP A 11 -39.56 25.27 16.48
CA ASP A 11 -38.35 25.17 15.65
C ASP A 11 -37.52 23.89 15.82
N MET A 12 -37.78 22.93 14.92
CA MET A 12 -36.70 22.13 14.38
C MET A 12 -35.60 23.11 13.95
N ASP A 13 -34.40 22.98 14.53
CA ASP A 13 -33.31 23.93 14.32
C ASP A 13 -33.17 24.21 12.80
N PRO A 14 -33.25 25.47 12.35
CA PRO A 14 -33.02 25.82 10.94
C PRO A 14 -31.76 25.17 10.37
N ALA A 15 -30.77 24.89 11.23
CA ALA A 15 -29.58 24.11 10.87
C ALA A 15 -29.90 22.66 10.49
N VAL A 16 -30.80 21.97 11.20
CA VAL A 16 -31.25 20.60 10.88
C VAL A 16 -32.02 20.60 9.57
N GLN A 17 -32.97 21.53 9.39
CA GLN A 17 -33.78 21.60 8.17
C GLN A 17 -32.92 21.92 6.93
N ASN A 18 -31.95 22.82 7.07
CA ASN A 18 -30.97 23.12 6.03
C ASN A 18 -30.02 21.95 5.76
N ALA A 19 -29.62 21.21 6.81
CA ALA A 19 -28.80 20.00 6.66
C ALA A 19 -29.55 18.89 5.91
N VAL A 20 -30.83 18.65 6.23
CA VAL A 20 -31.68 17.69 5.52
C VAL A 20 -31.79 18.05 4.04
N GLN A 21 -32.10 19.32 3.74
CA GLN A 21 -32.25 19.76 2.36
C GLN A 21 -30.93 19.64 1.58
N THR A 22 -29.80 19.95 2.22
CA THR A 22 -28.47 19.81 1.61
C THR A 22 -28.17 18.34 1.25
N ILE A 23 -28.51 17.40 2.13
CA ILE A 23 -28.30 15.97 1.88
C ILE A 23 -29.22 15.45 0.77
N VAL A 24 -30.50 15.84 0.79
CA VAL A 24 -31.49 15.47 -0.24
C VAL A 24 -31.10 16.01 -1.62
N ASP A 25 -30.70 17.29 -1.69
CA ASP A 25 -30.28 17.92 -2.94
C ASP A 25 -28.97 17.32 -3.48
N ALA A 26 -28.04 16.93 -2.59
CA ALA A 26 -26.84 16.21 -2.98
C ALA A 26 -27.16 14.80 -3.52
N ALA A 27 -28.11 14.09 -2.91
CA ALA A 27 -28.52 12.76 -3.33
C ALA A 27 -29.23 12.76 -4.70
N ARG A 28 -30.17 13.69 -4.92
CA ARG A 28 -30.88 13.84 -6.22
C ARG A 28 -29.96 14.15 -7.39
N GLN A 29 -28.79 14.74 -7.13
CA GLN A 29 -27.79 15.04 -8.16
C GLN A 29 -26.93 13.81 -8.55
N LEU A 30 -26.95 12.72 -7.77
CA LEU A 30 -26.26 11.45 -8.07
C LEU A 30 -26.68 10.84 -9.40
N GLU A 31 -27.91 11.08 -9.86
CA GLU A 31 -28.43 10.56 -11.13
C GLU A 31 -27.92 11.33 -12.37
N THR A 32 -27.50 12.59 -12.21
CA THR A 32 -27.29 13.50 -13.36
C THR A 32 -25.85 13.58 -13.87
N ASP A 33 -24.86 13.25 -13.03
CA ASP A 33 -23.45 13.12 -13.40
C ASP A 33 -22.68 12.36 -12.31
N PRO A 34 -22.29 11.09 -12.55
CA PRO A 34 -21.57 10.26 -11.58
C PRO A 34 -20.27 10.88 -11.05
N ARG A 35 -19.64 11.81 -11.81
CA ARG A 35 -18.40 12.49 -11.40
C ARG A 35 -18.65 13.69 -10.49
N THR A 36 -19.77 14.37 -10.64
CA THR A 36 -20.09 15.59 -9.89
C THR A 36 -20.77 15.27 -8.56
N ALA A 37 -21.49 14.17 -8.49
CA ALA A 37 -22.17 13.76 -7.27
C ALA A 37 -21.26 12.99 -6.29
N ALA A 38 -20.26 12.27 -6.79
CA ALA A 38 -19.16 11.71 -5.99
C ALA A 38 -18.34 12.79 -5.25
N ARG A 39 -18.45 14.07 -5.65
CA ARG A 39 -17.77 15.20 -4.99
C ARG A 39 -18.51 15.76 -3.77
N ARG A 40 -19.82 15.50 -3.63
CA ARG A 40 -20.67 16.11 -2.59
C ARG A 40 -20.97 15.16 -1.44
N VAL A 41 -21.10 13.87 -1.75
CA VAL A 41 -21.06 12.78 -0.79
C VAL A 41 -19.65 12.20 -0.85
N GLY A 42 -18.72 12.74 -0.06
CA GLY A 42 -17.31 12.33 -0.10
C GLY A 42 -17.09 10.84 0.17
N ASP A 43 -18.06 10.21 0.84
CA ASP A 43 -18.14 8.79 1.19
C ASP A 43 -19.64 8.40 1.31
N ALA A 44 -20.05 7.33 0.62
CA ALA A 44 -21.43 6.87 0.60
C ALA A 44 -21.88 6.30 1.97
N SER A 45 -20.96 5.72 2.74
CA SER A 45 -21.19 5.25 4.10
C SER A 45 -21.58 6.42 5.01
N SER A 46 -20.79 7.51 4.97
CA SER A 46 -21.08 8.77 5.68
C SER A 46 -22.43 9.39 5.29
N ALA A 47 -22.83 9.33 4.02
CA ALA A 47 -24.15 9.81 3.61
C ALA A 47 -25.29 8.93 4.14
N LEU A 48 -25.13 7.60 4.10
CA LEU A 48 -26.12 6.68 4.67
C LEU A 48 -26.26 6.89 6.18
N GLU A 49 -25.16 7.13 6.90
CA GLU A 49 -25.20 7.46 8.33
C GLU A 49 -25.93 8.78 8.59
N ALA A 50 -25.61 9.82 7.83
CA ALA A 50 -26.28 11.12 7.95
C ALA A 50 -27.79 11.02 7.66
N LEU A 51 -28.17 10.26 6.62
CA LEU A 51 -29.57 9.98 6.29
C LEU A 51 -30.28 9.19 7.39
N ASP A 52 -29.59 8.25 8.04
CA ASP A 52 -30.15 7.46 9.14
C ASP A 52 -30.37 8.29 10.40
N ILE A 53 -29.42 9.15 10.76
CA ILE A 53 -29.58 10.14 11.85
C ILE A 53 -30.76 11.06 11.54
N THR A 54 -30.86 11.53 10.30
CA THR A 54 -31.92 12.44 9.85
C THR A 54 -33.30 11.76 9.91
N GLU A 55 -33.43 10.55 9.38
CA GLU A 55 -34.67 9.78 9.43
C GLU A 55 -35.11 9.51 10.88
N ARG A 56 -34.17 9.17 11.77
CA ARG A 56 -34.44 8.99 13.20
C ARG A 56 -34.93 10.29 13.85
N ALA A 57 -34.31 11.42 13.53
CA ALA A 57 -34.73 12.73 14.04
C ALA A 57 -36.14 13.11 13.55
N LEU A 58 -36.41 13.02 12.25
CA LEU A 58 -37.71 13.33 11.67
C LEU A 58 -38.83 12.42 12.20
N SER A 59 -38.52 11.13 12.42
CA SER A 59 -39.47 10.16 12.97
C SER A 59 -39.82 10.43 14.44
N ALA A 60 -38.91 11.03 15.21
CA ALA A 60 -39.13 11.37 16.61
C ALA A 60 -40.08 12.57 16.80
N TYR A 61 -40.15 13.47 15.80
CA TYR A 61 -41.06 14.62 15.81
C TYR A 61 -42.24 14.36 14.88
N SER A 62 -43.39 13.94 15.42
CA SER A 62 -44.63 13.77 14.63
C SER A 62 -45.28 15.13 14.33
N ALA A 63 -44.74 15.85 13.35
CA ALA A 63 -45.37 17.02 12.73
C ALA A 63 -45.88 16.64 11.32
N PRO A 64 -47.05 17.13 10.87
CA PRO A 64 -47.58 16.86 9.54
C PRO A 64 -46.60 17.19 8.40
N ASP A 65 -45.82 18.26 8.58
CA ASP A 65 -44.83 18.76 7.61
C ASP A 65 -43.60 17.84 7.48
N ASN A 66 -43.40 16.88 8.40
CA ASN A 66 -42.26 15.95 8.36
C ASN A 66 -42.48 14.76 7.42
N HIS A 67 -43.70 14.53 6.94
CA HIS A 67 -43.99 13.38 6.07
C HIS A 67 -43.34 13.50 4.69
N GLU A 68 -43.39 14.70 4.10
CA GLU A 68 -42.76 14.99 2.80
C GLU A 68 -41.23 14.91 2.89
N LEU A 69 -40.65 15.51 3.94
CA LEU A 69 -39.20 15.41 4.21
C LEU A 69 -38.75 13.97 4.47
N LEU A 70 -39.57 13.15 5.12
CA LEU A 70 -39.26 11.73 5.35
C LEU A 70 -39.26 10.93 4.04
N LEU A 71 -40.18 11.22 3.12
CA LEU A 71 -40.18 10.62 1.78
C LEU A 71 -38.93 11.01 0.99
N ASP A 72 -38.53 12.28 1.08
CA ASP A 72 -37.32 12.80 0.43
C ASP A 72 -36.04 12.17 0.98
N VAL A 73 -35.92 12.02 2.30
CA VAL A 73 -34.79 11.32 2.95
C VAL A 73 -34.73 9.84 2.52
N ARG A 74 -35.88 9.17 2.41
CA ARG A 74 -35.93 7.77 1.96
C ARG A 74 -35.58 7.62 0.48
N ALA A 75 -36.04 8.53 -0.37
CA ALA A 75 -35.65 8.57 -1.77
C ALA A 75 -34.14 8.78 -1.91
N ALA A 76 -33.59 9.78 -1.21
CA ALA A 76 -32.15 10.03 -1.15
C ALA A 76 -31.34 8.79 -0.70
N ARG A 77 -31.84 8.04 0.30
CA ARG A 77 -31.23 6.77 0.72
C ARG A 77 -31.25 5.73 -0.39
N ALA A 78 -32.38 5.58 -1.10
CA ALA A 78 -32.48 4.64 -2.21
C ALA A 78 -31.50 4.99 -3.33
N ASP A 79 -31.32 6.29 -3.63
CA ASP A 79 -30.38 6.78 -4.65
C ASP A 79 -28.92 6.48 -4.27
N VAL A 80 -28.55 6.71 -3.00
CA VAL A 80 -27.19 6.39 -2.50
C VAL A 80 -26.93 4.89 -2.56
N LEU A 81 -27.89 4.05 -2.14
CA LEU A 81 -27.75 2.59 -2.22
C LEU A 81 -27.68 2.09 -3.68
N ALA A 82 -28.47 2.68 -4.59
CA ALA A 82 -28.42 2.34 -6.01
C ALA A 82 -27.07 2.73 -6.63
N TYR A 83 -26.53 3.88 -6.25
CA TYR A 83 -25.19 4.31 -6.65
C TYR A 83 -24.12 3.33 -6.16
N GLU A 84 -24.14 2.95 -4.88
CA GLU A 84 -23.20 1.97 -4.32
C GLU A 84 -23.26 0.63 -5.06
N LEU A 85 -24.47 0.08 -5.25
CA LEU A 85 -24.66 -1.17 -5.98
C LEU A 85 -24.12 -1.09 -7.41
N SER A 86 -24.36 0.02 -8.10
CA SER A 86 -23.84 0.26 -9.45
C SER A 86 -22.31 0.35 -9.47
N ARG A 87 -21.72 1.06 -8.49
CA ARG A 87 -20.27 1.18 -8.31
C ARG A 87 -19.63 -0.18 -8.06
N GLN A 88 -20.17 -0.95 -7.11
CA GLN A 88 -19.70 -2.29 -6.76
C GLN A 88 -19.78 -3.25 -7.96
N ARG A 89 -20.93 -3.27 -8.65
CA ARG A 89 -21.15 -4.15 -9.82
C ARG A 89 -20.20 -3.82 -10.97
N SER A 90 -19.88 -2.54 -11.18
CA SER A 90 -18.94 -2.10 -12.21
C SER A 90 -17.50 -2.49 -11.88
N MET A 91 -17.17 -2.65 -10.60
CA MET A 91 -15.80 -2.90 -10.16
C MET A 91 -15.35 -4.36 -10.26
N LEU A 92 -16.28 -5.32 -10.14
CA LEU A 92 -15.95 -6.75 -10.19
C LEU A 92 -15.32 -7.20 -11.54
N PRO A 93 -15.83 -6.80 -12.71
CA PRO A 93 -15.18 -7.08 -13.99
C PRO A 93 -13.79 -6.44 -14.09
N MET A 94 -13.63 -5.22 -13.57
CA MET A 94 -12.36 -4.49 -13.59
C MET A 94 -11.31 -5.20 -12.73
N LEU A 95 -11.67 -5.62 -11.51
CA LEU A 95 -10.84 -6.44 -10.63
C LEU A 95 -10.39 -7.73 -11.33
N THR A 96 -11.35 -8.45 -11.93
CA THR A 96 -11.05 -9.71 -12.61
C THR A 96 -10.08 -9.51 -13.78
N ALA A 97 -10.28 -8.46 -14.58
CA ALA A 97 -9.42 -8.13 -15.70
C ALA A 97 -8.02 -7.69 -15.24
N ALA A 98 -7.93 -6.89 -14.18
CA ALA A 98 -6.67 -6.47 -13.58
C ALA A 98 -5.85 -7.66 -13.07
N LEU A 99 -6.49 -8.57 -12.32
CA LEU A 99 -5.86 -9.79 -11.84
C LEU A 99 -5.43 -10.72 -12.99
N ALA A 100 -6.21 -10.78 -14.09
CA ALA A 100 -5.82 -11.54 -15.27
C ALA A 100 -4.55 -10.99 -15.93
N ARG A 101 -4.41 -9.67 -16.03
CA ARG A 101 -3.19 -9.02 -16.54
C ARG A 101 -1.98 -9.24 -15.63
N LEU A 102 -2.15 -9.08 -14.31
CA LEU A 102 -1.08 -9.39 -13.35
C LEU A 102 -0.62 -10.85 -13.44
N ARG A 103 -1.54 -11.81 -13.60
CA ARG A 103 -1.20 -13.23 -13.79
C ARG A 103 -0.41 -13.53 -15.06
N ALA A 104 -0.49 -12.66 -16.07
CA ALA A 104 0.25 -12.82 -17.32
C ALA A 104 1.71 -12.33 -17.21
N THR A 105 2.06 -11.63 -16.12
CA THR A 105 3.46 -11.22 -15.89
C THR A 105 4.35 -12.44 -15.67
N SER A 106 5.59 -12.34 -16.17
CA SER A 106 6.54 -13.48 -16.18
C SER A 106 7.68 -13.33 -15.18
N THR A 107 7.84 -12.14 -14.58
CA THR A 107 8.86 -11.86 -13.58
C THR A 107 8.26 -11.13 -12.38
N ILE A 108 8.98 -11.19 -11.24
CA ILE A 108 8.60 -10.46 -10.03
C ILE A 108 8.67 -8.95 -10.29
N ASP A 109 9.67 -8.47 -11.02
CA ASP A 109 9.79 -7.03 -11.34
C ASP A 109 8.63 -6.56 -12.20
N ASP A 110 8.26 -7.30 -13.25
CA ASP A 110 7.10 -6.95 -14.07
C ASP A 110 5.81 -6.93 -13.24
N LEU A 111 5.65 -7.89 -12.33
CA LEU A 111 4.51 -7.92 -11.42
C LEU A 111 4.49 -6.67 -10.53
N VAL A 112 5.61 -6.36 -9.88
CA VAL A 112 5.75 -5.24 -8.95
C VAL A 112 5.53 -3.90 -9.63
N GLU A 113 6.02 -3.71 -10.85
CA GLU A 113 5.76 -2.49 -11.63
C GLU A 113 4.31 -2.41 -12.13
N SER A 114 3.67 -3.56 -12.38
CA SER A 114 2.29 -3.61 -12.86
C SER A 114 1.24 -3.42 -11.75
N ILE A 115 1.52 -3.82 -10.51
CA ILE A 115 0.55 -3.74 -9.40
C ILE A 115 -0.05 -2.33 -9.22
N PRO A 116 0.74 -1.25 -9.15
CA PRO A 116 0.19 0.11 -9.07
C PRO A 116 -0.68 0.49 -10.26
N ILE A 117 -0.27 0.13 -11.47
CA ILE A 117 -0.99 0.43 -12.71
C ILE A 117 -2.36 -0.27 -12.71
N GLU A 118 -2.38 -1.54 -12.33
CA GLU A 118 -3.59 -2.35 -12.28
C GLU A 118 -4.52 -1.94 -11.13
N SER A 119 -3.95 -1.45 -10.03
CA SER A 119 -4.72 -0.83 -8.94
C SER A 119 -5.43 0.44 -9.43
N ALA A 120 -4.75 1.28 -10.22
CA ALA A 120 -5.38 2.46 -10.81
C ALA A 120 -6.52 2.11 -11.78
N GLY A 121 -6.42 0.96 -12.45
CA GLY A 121 -7.51 0.35 -13.21
C GLY A 121 -8.76 0.02 -12.40
N LEU A 122 -8.71 0.04 -11.06
CA LEU A 122 -9.86 -0.10 -10.15
C LEU A 122 -10.46 1.25 -9.74
N GLY A 123 -10.02 2.35 -10.38
CA GLY A 123 -10.52 3.69 -10.11
C GLY A 123 -9.80 4.41 -8.98
N TYR A 124 -8.63 3.93 -8.56
CA TYR A 124 -7.73 4.65 -7.66
C TYR A 124 -6.86 5.62 -8.46
N GLU A 125 -6.54 6.76 -7.86
CA GLU A 125 -5.75 7.79 -8.53
C GLU A 125 -4.28 7.63 -8.27
N ARG A 126 -3.94 7.18 -7.07
CA ARG A 126 -2.58 6.81 -6.73
C ARG A 126 -2.57 5.44 -6.12
N ALA A 127 -1.56 4.68 -6.51
CA ALA A 127 -1.31 3.37 -5.97
C ALA A 127 0.19 3.20 -5.80
N MET A 128 0.62 2.59 -4.71
CA MET A 128 2.02 2.34 -4.42
C MET A 128 2.19 0.94 -3.87
N PHE A 129 3.14 0.20 -4.45
CA PHE A 129 3.58 -1.08 -3.93
C PHE A 129 4.85 -0.86 -3.11
N SER A 130 4.89 -1.49 -1.94
CA SER A 130 6.00 -1.38 -1.00
C SER A 130 6.35 -2.73 -0.41
N TRP A 131 7.65 -3.02 -0.37
CA TRP A 131 8.17 -4.18 0.35
C TRP A 131 8.17 -3.94 1.86
N VAL A 132 8.06 -5.03 2.61
CA VAL A 132 8.33 -5.06 4.05
C VAL A 132 9.65 -5.81 4.27
N HIS A 133 10.67 -5.12 4.76
CA HIS A 133 11.97 -5.73 5.04
C HIS A 133 12.42 -5.42 6.47
N ASN A 134 12.61 -6.43 7.31
CA ASN A 134 12.97 -6.26 8.72
C ASN A 134 12.05 -5.27 9.47
N GLU A 135 10.74 -5.39 9.26
CA GLU A 135 9.72 -4.46 9.77
C GLU A 135 9.85 -3.01 9.26
N CYS A 136 10.67 -2.74 8.24
CA CYS A 136 10.77 -1.44 7.60
C CYS A 136 9.89 -1.37 6.35
N TRP A 137 9.28 -0.21 6.15
CA TRP A 137 8.57 0.15 4.92
C TRP A 137 9.58 0.54 3.84
N VAL A 138 9.59 -0.19 2.72
CA VAL A 138 10.43 0.11 1.55
C VAL A 138 9.54 0.35 0.32
N PRO A 139 9.24 1.61 -0.03
CA PRO A 139 8.54 1.96 -1.27
C PRO A 139 9.31 1.48 -2.50
N ARG A 140 8.62 0.90 -3.49
CA ARG A 140 9.29 0.29 -4.66
C ARG A 140 8.75 0.76 -6.01
N SER A 141 7.44 0.83 -6.19
CA SER A 141 6.81 1.26 -7.45
C SER A 141 5.53 2.04 -7.15
N MET A 142 5.19 2.98 -8.02
CA MET A 142 4.06 3.87 -7.84
C MET A 142 3.45 4.28 -9.17
N TYR A 143 2.13 4.41 -9.17
CA TYR A 143 1.36 5.02 -10.25
C TYR A 143 0.61 6.22 -9.70
N THR A 144 0.53 7.30 -10.49
CA THR A 144 -0.40 8.40 -10.24
C THR A 144 -1.08 8.85 -11.54
N THR A 145 -2.34 9.26 -11.45
CA THR A 145 -3.09 9.84 -12.57
C THR A 145 -2.57 11.22 -12.97
N SER A 146 -1.99 11.97 -12.03
CA SER A 146 -1.40 13.30 -12.30
C SER A 146 -0.10 13.22 -13.09
N GLY A 147 0.53 12.04 -13.17
CA GLY A 147 1.72 11.78 -13.98
C GLY A 147 2.94 11.29 -13.17
N PRO A 148 3.97 10.77 -13.86
CA PRO A 148 5.08 10.07 -13.24
C PRO A 148 5.95 10.93 -12.31
N GLU A 149 5.93 12.26 -12.44
CA GLU A 149 6.71 13.17 -11.59
C GLU A 149 6.19 13.20 -10.15
N GLU A 150 4.87 13.14 -9.96
CA GLU A 150 4.25 13.03 -8.63
C GLU A 150 4.66 11.71 -7.97
N GLY A 151 4.56 10.61 -8.73
CA GLY A 151 4.97 9.28 -8.25
C GLY A 151 6.44 9.23 -7.82
N ARG A 152 7.35 9.79 -8.63
CA ARG A 152 8.78 9.90 -8.27
C ARG A 152 8.99 10.71 -7.01
N SER A 153 8.32 11.86 -6.89
CA SER A 153 8.45 12.73 -5.71
C SER A 153 8.04 12.01 -4.42
N ILE A 154 6.99 11.20 -4.48
CA ILE A 154 6.50 10.42 -3.34
C ILE A 154 7.46 9.25 -3.00
N LEU A 155 7.95 8.54 -4.03
CA LEU A 155 8.96 7.48 -3.83
C LEU A 155 10.26 8.04 -3.24
N ASP A 156 10.73 9.19 -3.73
CA ASP A 156 11.93 9.88 -3.24
C ASP A 156 11.76 10.34 -1.78
N ALA A 157 10.58 10.80 -1.40
CA ALA A 157 10.25 11.10 0.00
C ALA A 157 10.27 9.85 0.90
N GLY A 158 10.00 8.68 0.33
CA GLY A 158 10.08 7.38 1.00
C GLY A 158 11.45 6.70 0.93
N ALA A 159 12.44 7.37 0.34
CA ALA A 159 13.80 6.84 0.20
C ALA A 159 14.50 6.69 1.58
N PRO A 160 15.62 5.94 1.66
CA PRO A 160 16.37 5.78 2.89
C PRO A 160 16.70 7.11 3.60
N PRO A 161 16.66 7.14 4.95
CA PRO A 161 16.45 6.01 5.85
C PRO A 161 14.98 5.56 5.94
N TYR A 162 14.77 4.24 5.89
CA TYR A 162 13.44 3.64 5.97
C TYR A 162 12.86 3.71 7.39
N HIS A 163 11.54 3.84 7.47
CA HIS A 163 10.82 3.90 8.73
C HIS A 163 10.31 2.51 9.15
N HIS A 164 10.36 2.23 10.44
CA HIS A 164 9.76 1.03 10.99
C HIS A 164 8.24 1.14 10.97
N THR A 165 7.56 0.11 10.48
CA THR A 165 6.08 0.09 10.40
C THR A 165 5.44 0.11 11.78
N ARG A 166 6.15 -0.36 12.82
CA ARG A 166 5.67 -0.38 14.21
C ARG A 166 5.27 1.00 14.76
N ASP A 167 5.89 2.05 14.24
CA ASP A 167 5.67 3.44 14.67
C ASP A 167 4.52 4.11 13.88
N LEU A 168 4.03 3.45 12.83
CA LEU A 168 3.09 3.98 11.86
C LEU A 168 1.73 3.29 11.95
N MET A 169 0.77 3.73 11.11
CA MET A 169 -0.53 3.09 10.93
C MET A 169 -0.39 1.69 10.32
N GLU A 170 0.63 1.49 9.47
CA GLU A 170 0.94 0.24 8.77
C GLU A 170 1.36 -0.91 9.71
N VAL A 171 1.56 -0.65 11.01
CA VAL A 171 1.79 -1.71 12.01
C VAL A 171 0.71 -2.78 11.98
N ASP A 172 -0.55 -2.39 11.78
CA ASP A 172 -1.67 -3.31 11.75
C ASP A 172 -1.70 -4.14 10.46
N VAL A 173 -1.27 -3.54 9.34
CA VAL A 173 -1.11 -4.25 8.05
C VAL A 173 -0.09 -5.36 8.19
N VAL A 174 1.06 -5.06 8.82
CA VAL A 174 2.16 -6.03 8.96
C VAL A 174 1.90 -7.05 10.08
N ARG A 175 1.54 -6.59 11.28
CA ARG A 175 1.44 -7.47 12.47
C ARG A 175 0.12 -8.24 12.53
N LYS A 176 -0.99 -7.61 12.14
CA LYS A 176 -2.32 -8.23 12.21
C LYS A 176 -2.78 -8.79 10.86
N ARG A 177 -2.00 -8.60 9.79
CA ARG A 177 -2.28 -9.09 8.43
C ARG A 177 -3.66 -8.67 7.95
N ARG A 178 -4.08 -7.44 8.28
CA ARG A 178 -5.40 -6.91 7.91
C ARG A 178 -5.26 -5.63 7.11
N PRO A 179 -6.14 -5.38 6.14
CA PRO A 179 -6.20 -4.09 5.49
C PRO A 179 -6.62 -3.01 6.50
N ILE A 180 -6.18 -1.79 6.26
CA ILE A 180 -6.56 -0.61 7.04
C ILE A 180 -7.15 0.45 6.12
N LEU A 181 -8.09 1.21 6.67
CA LEU A 181 -8.55 2.48 6.14
C LEU A 181 -8.08 3.56 7.11
N VAL A 182 -7.32 4.53 6.61
CA VAL A 182 -6.84 5.66 7.38
C VAL A 182 -7.65 6.88 6.98
N LEU A 183 -8.36 7.44 7.95
CA LEU A 183 -9.08 8.69 7.85
C LEU A 183 -8.20 9.83 8.40
N ASP A 184 -8.42 11.05 7.91
CA ASP A 184 -7.72 12.27 8.35
C ASP A 184 -6.18 12.13 8.34
N ALA A 185 -5.66 11.50 7.29
CA ALA A 185 -4.24 11.15 7.19
C ALA A 185 -3.30 12.37 7.28
N VAL A 186 -3.74 13.55 6.83
CA VAL A 186 -2.96 14.80 6.91
C VAL A 186 -2.63 15.20 8.35
N THR A 187 -3.56 14.99 9.30
CA THR A 187 -3.40 15.42 10.70
C THR A 187 -2.93 14.29 11.62
N ASN A 188 -2.92 13.05 11.12
CA ASN A 188 -2.60 11.88 11.91
C ASN A 188 -1.07 11.73 12.14
N PRO A 189 -0.57 11.77 13.38
CA PRO A 189 0.88 11.71 13.65
C PRO A 189 1.52 10.35 13.35
N ARG A 190 0.71 9.32 13.06
CA ARG A 190 1.17 7.95 12.77
C ARG A 190 1.23 7.63 11.28
N VAL A 191 1.01 8.60 10.39
CA VAL A 191 1.32 8.42 8.96
C VAL A 191 2.78 8.71 8.68
N HIS A 192 3.29 8.25 7.54
CA HIS A 192 4.70 8.37 7.22
C HIS A 192 5.15 9.84 7.13
N PRO A 193 6.11 10.28 7.96
CA PRO A 193 6.40 11.70 8.18
C PRO A 193 7.00 12.41 6.96
N ALA A 194 7.68 11.66 6.08
CA ALA A 194 8.26 12.22 4.86
C ALA A 194 7.34 12.11 3.63
N ILE A 195 6.44 11.11 3.61
CA ILE A 195 5.55 10.85 2.45
C ILE A 195 4.26 11.68 2.58
N SER A 196 3.73 11.82 3.80
CA SER A 196 2.48 12.56 4.05
C SER A 196 2.51 14.01 3.55
N PRO A 197 3.57 14.82 3.79
CA PRO A 197 3.62 16.21 3.30
C PRO A 197 3.63 16.35 1.77
N VAL A 198 4.12 15.32 1.06
CA VAL A 198 4.23 15.29 -0.40
C VAL A 198 2.96 14.76 -1.03
N SER A 199 2.46 13.62 -0.55
CA SER A 199 1.24 12.98 -1.05
C SER A 199 -0.03 13.76 -0.66
N ARG A 200 -0.07 14.36 0.53
CA ARG A 200 -1.23 15.11 1.06
C ARG A 200 -2.54 14.34 0.94
N SER A 201 -2.49 13.02 1.08
CA SER A 201 -3.65 12.15 1.07
C SER A 201 -4.55 12.50 2.26
N ASN A 202 -5.86 12.70 2.02
CA ASN A 202 -6.81 12.92 3.10
C ASN A 202 -7.25 11.60 3.73
N THR A 203 -7.56 10.62 2.88
CA THR A 203 -7.86 9.24 3.26
C THR A 203 -7.00 8.32 2.41
N TYR A 204 -6.63 7.16 2.94
CA TYR A 204 -5.99 6.12 2.13
C TYR A 204 -6.29 4.74 2.69
N VAL A 205 -6.15 3.74 1.82
CA VAL A 205 -6.23 2.33 2.17
C VAL A 205 -4.85 1.70 2.03
N ALA A 206 -4.50 0.81 2.95
CA ALA A 206 -3.34 -0.06 2.81
C ALA A 206 -3.73 -1.52 3.06
N ALA A 207 -3.33 -2.42 2.18
CA ALA A 207 -3.66 -3.85 2.29
C ALA A 207 -2.40 -4.73 2.22
N PRO A 208 -2.33 -5.81 3.03
CA PRO A 208 -1.17 -6.68 3.08
C PRO A 208 -1.13 -7.62 1.88
N VAL A 209 0.06 -7.82 1.33
CA VAL A 209 0.37 -8.90 0.41
C VAL A 209 1.09 -9.99 1.22
N VAL A 210 0.37 -11.07 1.48
CA VAL A 210 0.86 -12.19 2.29
C VAL A 210 1.42 -13.27 1.36
N ALA A 211 2.67 -13.66 1.57
CA ALA A 211 3.32 -14.78 0.88
C ALA A 211 3.93 -15.71 1.93
N ARG A 212 3.83 -17.04 1.75
CA ARG A 212 4.37 -18.05 2.67
C ARG A 212 4.17 -17.72 4.16
N ASP A 213 2.94 -17.35 4.52
CA ASP A 213 2.54 -17.03 5.90
C ASP A 213 3.20 -15.78 6.52
N HIS A 214 3.75 -14.84 5.75
CA HIS A 214 4.18 -13.54 6.26
C HIS A 214 3.81 -12.40 5.33
N VAL A 215 3.71 -11.18 5.87
CA VAL A 215 3.46 -9.97 5.06
C VAL A 215 4.77 -9.62 4.35
N ALA A 216 4.85 -9.95 3.07
CA ALA A 216 6.01 -9.67 2.23
C ALA A 216 6.01 -8.23 1.73
N ALA A 217 4.82 -7.69 1.48
CA ALA A 217 4.60 -6.36 0.96
C ALA A 217 3.24 -5.82 1.44
N PHE A 218 2.97 -4.57 1.13
CA PHE A 218 1.62 -4.03 1.14
C PHE A 218 1.43 -3.08 -0.03
N VAL A 219 0.18 -2.87 -0.40
CA VAL A 219 -0.23 -1.91 -1.43
C VAL A 219 -1.01 -0.79 -0.74
N HIS A 220 -0.64 0.44 -1.07
CA HIS A 220 -1.35 1.65 -0.69
C HIS A 220 -2.14 2.17 -1.89
N VAL A 221 -3.38 2.62 -1.66
CA VAL A 221 -4.16 3.34 -2.66
C VAL A 221 -4.87 4.53 -2.04
N ASP A 222 -5.06 5.57 -2.84
CA ASP A 222 -5.95 6.68 -2.49
C ASP A 222 -6.63 7.31 -3.70
N ARG A 223 -7.45 8.32 -3.39
CA ARG A 223 -8.08 9.25 -4.33
C ARG A 223 -7.64 10.67 -3.93
N ASN A 224 -7.44 11.57 -4.89
CA ASN A 224 -7.17 12.96 -4.59
C ASN A 224 -8.39 13.61 -3.93
N ALA A 225 -8.15 14.51 -2.97
CA ALA A 225 -9.21 15.26 -2.29
C ALA A 225 -10.16 16.01 -3.27
N ALA A 226 -9.70 16.34 -4.47
CA ALA A 226 -10.52 16.97 -5.51
C ALA A 226 -11.51 16.02 -6.22
N THR A 227 -11.36 14.70 -6.07
CA THR A 227 -12.07 13.68 -6.85
C THR A 227 -12.79 12.63 -6.00
N GLY A 228 -12.45 12.47 -4.72
CA GLY A 228 -13.21 11.66 -3.77
C GLY A 228 -12.37 11.21 -2.57
N THR A 229 -12.98 10.38 -1.70
CA THR A 229 -12.27 9.71 -0.60
C THR A 229 -12.36 8.19 -0.75
N THR A 230 -11.48 7.48 -0.05
CA THR A 230 -11.53 6.01 0.03
C THR A 230 -12.38 5.58 1.21
N ASP A 231 -13.19 4.53 1.02
CA ASP A 231 -14.12 4.01 2.03
C ASP A 231 -13.85 2.54 2.41
N GLU A 232 -14.73 1.94 3.20
CA GLU A 232 -14.60 0.54 3.62
C GLU A 232 -14.70 -0.45 2.45
N PHE A 233 -15.46 -0.12 1.40
CA PHE A 233 -15.51 -0.97 0.22
C PHE A 233 -14.16 -0.95 -0.51
N ASP A 234 -13.51 0.21 -0.63
CA ASP A 234 -12.16 0.30 -1.17
C ASP A 234 -11.15 -0.52 -0.34
N ARG A 235 -11.28 -0.49 0.99
CA ARG A 235 -10.47 -1.32 1.90
C ARG A 235 -10.61 -2.80 1.60
N ASP A 236 -11.84 -3.28 1.47
CA ASP A 236 -12.12 -4.70 1.28
C ASP A 236 -11.77 -5.14 -0.14
N LEU A 237 -12.03 -4.30 -1.15
CA LEU A 237 -11.64 -4.54 -2.54
C LEU A 237 -10.13 -4.70 -2.69
N LEU A 238 -9.35 -3.78 -2.10
CA LEU A 238 -7.89 -3.84 -2.14
C LEU A 238 -7.35 -5.08 -1.41
N ALA A 239 -8.02 -5.51 -0.34
CA ALA A 239 -7.65 -6.73 0.38
C ALA A 239 -7.75 -7.96 -0.53
N TYR A 240 -8.87 -8.15 -1.24
CA TYR A 240 -9.03 -9.26 -2.19
C TYR A 240 -8.01 -9.21 -3.34
N PHE A 241 -7.72 -8.00 -3.82
CA PHE A 241 -6.69 -7.79 -4.84
C PHE A 241 -5.30 -8.21 -4.33
N CYS A 242 -4.92 -7.79 -3.12
CA CYS A 242 -3.62 -8.11 -2.51
C CYS A 242 -3.49 -9.58 -2.10
N GLU A 243 -4.58 -10.23 -1.69
CA GLU A 243 -4.62 -11.68 -1.44
C GLU A 243 -4.26 -12.46 -2.72
N SER A 244 -4.85 -12.06 -3.85
CA SER A 244 -4.53 -12.66 -5.15
C SER A 244 -3.09 -12.43 -5.57
N ILE A 245 -2.52 -11.26 -5.29
CA ILE A 245 -1.10 -10.96 -5.54
C ILE A 245 -0.21 -11.84 -4.65
N GLY A 246 -0.56 -12.06 -3.40
CA GLY A 246 0.18 -12.93 -2.48
C GLY A 246 0.33 -14.34 -3.04
N VAL A 247 -0.75 -14.91 -3.57
CA VAL A 247 -0.75 -16.20 -4.27
C VAL A 247 0.15 -16.18 -5.52
N MET A 248 0.18 -15.07 -6.27
CA MET A 248 1.07 -14.93 -7.43
C MET A 248 2.54 -14.88 -7.00
N LEU A 249 2.86 -14.15 -5.94
CA LEU A 249 4.21 -14.13 -5.37
C LEU A 249 4.63 -15.53 -4.92
N ASP A 250 3.76 -16.27 -4.22
CA ASP A 250 4.04 -17.65 -3.82
C ASP A 250 4.41 -18.55 -5.01
N ARG A 251 3.76 -18.37 -6.17
CA ARG A 251 4.11 -19.09 -7.40
C ARG A 251 5.49 -18.75 -7.91
N PHE A 252 5.91 -17.48 -7.89
CA PHE A 252 7.26 -17.10 -8.32
C PHE A 252 8.34 -17.69 -7.42
N VAL A 253 8.07 -17.83 -6.12
CA VAL A 253 9.00 -18.46 -5.19
C VAL A 253 8.93 -20.01 -5.26
N ALA A 254 7.78 -20.60 -5.61
CA ALA A 254 7.59 -22.05 -5.73
C ALA A 254 8.03 -22.62 -7.08
N ALA A 255 7.83 -21.91 -8.19
CA ALA A 255 8.26 -22.29 -9.54
C ALA A 255 9.78 -22.34 -9.70
N LYS A 256 10.52 -21.90 -8.67
CA LYS A 256 11.97 -21.85 -8.65
C LYS A 256 12.67 -22.90 -7.79
N VAL A 257 12.03 -23.93 -7.20
CA VAL A 257 12.74 -25.17 -6.75
C VAL A 257 11.86 -26.38 -6.32
N PRO A 258 12.31 -27.64 -6.56
CA PRO A 258 11.93 -28.82 -5.78
C PRO A 258 12.59 -28.86 -4.38
N ALA A 259 11.80 -28.58 -3.34
CA ALA A 259 11.91 -28.88 -1.90
C ALA A 259 13.25 -28.86 -1.10
N GLU A 260 14.46 -28.73 -1.66
CA GLU A 260 15.68 -28.75 -0.84
C GLU A 260 16.78 -27.75 -1.25
N GLU A 261 16.59 -26.96 -2.32
CA GLU A 261 17.61 -26.01 -2.84
C GLU A 261 17.04 -24.64 -3.29
N ALA A 262 16.01 -24.11 -2.61
CA ALA A 262 15.17 -23.03 -3.13
C ALA A 262 15.64 -21.61 -2.81
N LEU A 263 16.43 -21.00 -3.69
CA LEU A 263 16.21 -19.63 -4.22
C LEU A 263 17.37 -19.19 -5.17
N PRO A 264 17.14 -19.15 -6.50
CA PRO A 264 17.85 -18.25 -7.41
C PRO A 264 16.97 -17.02 -7.69
N GLY A 265 17.35 -15.87 -7.14
CA GLY A 265 16.58 -14.62 -7.14
C GLY A 265 16.34 -14.05 -5.74
N SER A 266 17.23 -14.36 -4.79
CA SER A 266 17.26 -13.72 -3.48
C SER A 266 17.49 -12.20 -3.68
N PRO A 267 16.94 -11.31 -2.83
CA PRO A 267 17.19 -9.84 -2.82
C PRO A 267 18.65 -9.46 -2.50
N VAL A 268 19.57 -10.38 -2.81
CA VAL A 268 20.97 -10.37 -2.51
C VAL A 268 21.77 -9.95 -3.76
N SER A 269 21.19 -10.02 -4.97
CA SER A 269 21.78 -9.48 -6.19
C SER A 269 21.81 -7.95 -6.19
N ASP A 270 20.72 -7.31 -5.77
CA ASP A 270 20.50 -5.87 -5.97
C ASP A 270 21.42 -4.99 -5.10
N TRP A 271 21.87 -5.50 -3.94
CA TRP A 271 22.81 -4.74 -3.13
C TRP A 271 24.24 -4.80 -3.68
N ILE A 272 24.64 -5.84 -4.41
CA ILE A 272 25.98 -5.90 -5.05
C ILE A 272 26.09 -4.79 -6.09
N ASP A 273 25.02 -4.56 -6.83
CA ASP A 273 24.94 -3.49 -7.83
C ASP A 273 24.88 -2.11 -7.18
N ALA A 274 24.26 -2.01 -5.99
CA ALA A 274 24.30 -0.80 -5.18
C ALA A 274 25.66 -0.54 -4.49
N LEU A 275 26.53 -1.54 -4.31
CA LEU A 275 27.87 -1.35 -3.75
C LEU A 275 28.80 -0.63 -4.73
N THR A 276 29.59 0.31 -4.24
CA THR A 276 30.68 0.88 -5.03
C THR A 276 31.74 -0.18 -5.32
N VAL A 277 32.55 0.01 -6.37
CA VAL A 277 33.66 -0.89 -6.74
C VAL A 277 34.53 -1.21 -5.52
N ARG A 278 34.82 -0.18 -4.70
CA ARG A 278 35.67 -0.33 -3.52
C ARG A 278 35.01 -1.11 -2.38
N GLU A 279 33.69 -0.97 -2.22
CA GLU A 279 32.92 -1.73 -1.23
C GLU A 279 32.86 -3.23 -1.60
N ARG A 280 32.76 -3.55 -2.90
CA ARG A 280 32.82 -4.94 -3.38
C ARG A 280 34.19 -5.59 -3.13
N GLU A 281 35.28 -4.87 -3.37
CA GLU A 281 36.63 -5.36 -3.10
C GLU A 281 36.86 -5.66 -1.61
N VAL A 282 36.41 -4.74 -0.74
CA VAL A 282 36.50 -4.91 0.72
C VAL A 282 35.65 -6.10 1.17
N LEU A 283 34.44 -6.28 0.64
CA LEU A 283 33.59 -7.40 0.98
C LEU A 283 34.19 -8.75 0.59
N ARG A 284 34.75 -8.85 -0.62
CA ARG A 284 35.44 -10.07 -1.09
C ARG A 284 36.58 -10.48 -0.17
N LEU A 285 37.43 -9.52 0.21
CA LEU A 285 38.58 -9.79 1.09
C LEU A 285 38.15 -10.07 2.54
N LEU A 286 37.04 -9.48 2.98
CA LEU A 286 36.48 -9.75 4.29
C LEU A 286 35.91 -11.17 4.37
N ALA A 287 35.27 -11.65 3.31
CA ALA A 287 34.67 -12.98 3.25
C ALA A 287 35.69 -14.13 3.29
N THR A 288 36.95 -13.88 2.88
CA THR A 288 38.05 -14.85 3.02
C THR A 288 38.63 -14.90 4.45
N GLY A 289 38.07 -14.13 5.38
CA GLY A 289 38.45 -14.14 6.79
C GLY A 289 39.57 -13.15 7.16
N LEU A 290 40.05 -12.33 6.22
CA LEU A 290 41.14 -11.39 6.49
C LEU A 290 40.77 -10.33 7.56
N THR A 291 41.79 -9.88 8.28
CA THR A 291 41.70 -8.77 9.25
C THR A 291 41.77 -7.42 8.54
N ASN A 292 41.31 -6.34 9.18
CA ASN A 292 41.37 -4.98 8.60
C ASN A 292 42.79 -4.54 8.23
N ALA A 293 43.81 -5.00 8.97
CA ALA A 293 45.22 -4.73 8.64
C ALA A 293 45.65 -5.44 7.35
N GLN A 294 45.26 -6.71 7.18
CA GLN A 294 45.57 -7.50 5.99
C GLN A 294 44.80 -7.02 4.76
N ILE A 295 43.53 -6.64 4.92
CA ILE A 295 42.71 -6.04 3.87
C ILE A 295 43.34 -4.71 3.44
N GLY A 296 43.73 -3.85 4.40
CA GLY A 296 44.40 -2.58 4.12
C GLY A 296 45.70 -2.75 3.35
N ALA A 297 46.55 -3.69 3.76
CA ALA A 297 47.79 -4.01 3.05
C ALA A 297 47.56 -4.46 1.60
N ARG A 298 46.53 -5.27 1.36
CA ARG A 298 46.19 -5.81 0.03
C ARG A 298 45.51 -4.80 -0.88
N LEU A 299 44.94 -3.76 -0.29
CA LEU A 299 44.24 -2.68 -0.95
C LEU A 299 45.04 -1.36 -0.98
N PHE A 300 46.30 -1.38 -0.51
CA PHE A 300 47.20 -0.23 -0.40
C PHE A 300 46.62 0.96 0.38
N ILE A 301 45.91 0.69 1.49
CA ILE A 301 45.31 1.69 2.38
C ILE A 301 45.57 1.35 3.86
N SER A 302 45.43 2.34 4.75
CA SER A 302 45.64 2.10 6.19
C SER A 302 44.57 1.16 6.80
N ALA A 303 44.92 0.50 7.90
CA ALA A 303 44.00 -0.35 8.65
C ALA A 303 42.78 0.43 9.20
N GLU A 304 42.98 1.70 9.56
CA GLU A 304 41.92 2.57 10.08
C GLU A 304 40.95 3.01 8.97
N THR A 305 41.48 3.32 7.78
CA THR A 305 40.66 3.58 6.58
C THR A 305 39.85 2.33 6.22
N THR A 306 40.47 1.15 6.30
CA THR A 306 39.78 -0.13 6.07
C THR A 306 38.63 -0.37 7.06
N LYS A 307 38.85 -0.12 8.35
CA LYS A 307 37.81 -0.21 9.39
C LYS A 307 36.61 0.71 9.09
N THR A 308 36.88 1.90 8.57
CA THR A 308 35.84 2.85 8.14
C THR A 308 35.05 2.31 6.94
N HIS A 309 35.73 1.74 5.95
CA HIS A 309 35.06 1.10 4.81
C HIS A 309 34.21 -0.10 5.24
N VAL A 310 34.71 -0.97 6.11
CA VAL A 310 33.96 -2.12 6.65
C VAL A 310 32.71 -1.66 7.42
N LYS A 311 32.80 -0.58 8.21
CA LYS A 311 31.63 -0.03 8.93
C LYS A 311 30.57 0.54 7.98
N LYS A 312 30.99 1.26 6.93
CA LYS A 312 30.06 1.79 5.89
C LYS A 312 29.43 0.64 5.09
N LEU A 313 30.23 -0.35 4.70
CA LEU A 313 29.79 -1.57 4.03
C LEU A 313 28.74 -2.31 4.86
N MET A 314 29.02 -2.60 6.14
CA MET A 314 28.08 -3.31 7.00
C MET A 314 26.77 -2.55 7.19
N ARG A 315 26.82 -1.21 7.34
CA ARG A 315 25.62 -0.36 7.40
C ARG A 315 24.80 -0.45 6.11
N LYS A 316 25.47 -0.44 4.96
CA LYS A 316 24.84 -0.53 3.63
C LYS A 316 24.26 -1.91 3.35
N LEU A 317 24.86 -2.95 3.92
CA LEU A 317 24.36 -4.33 3.87
C LEU A 317 23.29 -4.64 4.93
N GLY A 318 23.02 -3.72 5.88
CA GLY A 318 22.08 -3.96 6.97
C GLY A 318 22.53 -5.04 7.97
N VAL A 319 23.82 -5.38 8.02
CA VAL A 319 24.36 -6.45 8.88
C VAL A 319 25.07 -5.89 10.11
N SER A 320 25.00 -6.63 11.22
CA SER A 320 25.48 -6.17 12.52
C SER A 320 26.89 -6.68 12.87
N ASN A 321 27.40 -7.71 12.17
CA ASN A 321 28.76 -8.21 12.35
C ASN A 321 29.44 -8.66 11.04
N ARG A 322 30.78 -8.76 11.08
CA ARG A 322 31.60 -9.16 9.92
C ARG A 322 31.30 -10.59 9.45
N SER A 323 30.94 -11.50 10.35
CA SER A 323 30.66 -12.89 10.00
C SER A 323 29.38 -12.98 9.16
N GLN A 324 28.37 -12.17 9.48
CA GLN A 324 27.16 -12.02 8.67
C GLN A 324 27.49 -11.47 7.28
N ALA A 325 28.36 -10.45 7.17
CA ALA A 325 28.81 -9.92 5.89
C ALA A 325 29.54 -10.98 5.04
N GLY A 326 30.42 -11.78 5.66
CA GLY A 326 31.13 -12.87 4.98
C GLY A 326 30.19 -14.00 4.53
N ALA A 327 29.26 -14.43 5.39
CA ALA A 327 28.25 -15.43 5.03
C ALA A 327 27.32 -14.96 3.90
N MET A 328 27.04 -13.65 3.84
CA MET A 328 26.28 -13.03 2.76
C MET A 328 27.03 -13.05 1.42
N TYR A 329 28.35 -12.82 1.42
CA TYR A 329 29.20 -12.95 0.23
C TYR A 329 29.29 -14.39 -0.29
N HIS A 330 29.48 -15.38 0.58
CA HIS A 330 29.60 -16.80 0.16
C HIS A 330 28.31 -17.35 -0.43
N ARG A 331 27.16 -16.97 0.13
CA ARG A 331 25.84 -17.34 -0.42
C ARG A 331 25.59 -16.83 -1.84
N LEU A 332 26.25 -15.75 -2.24
CA LEU A 332 26.17 -15.18 -3.58
C LEU A 332 27.14 -15.77 -4.59
N HIS A 333 28.34 -16.14 -4.15
CA HIS A 333 29.37 -16.65 -5.05
C HIS A 333 29.30 -18.17 -5.23
N ALA A 334 28.68 -18.89 -4.30
CA ALA A 334 28.36 -20.31 -4.45
C ALA A 334 27.39 -20.58 -5.63
N SER A 335 26.64 -19.58 -6.10
CA SER A 335 25.75 -19.69 -7.27
C SER A 335 26.42 -19.41 -8.61
N VAL A 336 27.70 -19.00 -8.65
CA VAL A 336 28.42 -18.65 -9.90
C VAL A 336 29.36 -19.78 -10.34
N ASP A 337 29.96 -20.52 -9.42
CA ASP A 337 30.93 -21.58 -9.74
C ASP A 337 30.29 -22.91 -10.23
N SER A 338 28.98 -23.09 -10.04
CA SER A 338 28.22 -24.26 -10.52
C SER A 338 27.81 -24.18 -12.00
N GLY A 339 28.14 -23.10 -12.69
CA GLY A 339 27.90 -22.90 -14.14
C GLY A 339 29.08 -23.21 -15.07
N GLY A 340 30.21 -23.71 -14.55
CA GLY A 340 31.45 -23.83 -15.32
C GLY A 340 32.27 -25.09 -15.04
N SER A 341 31.82 -26.27 -15.49
CA SER A 341 32.73 -27.38 -15.76
C SER A 341 32.13 -28.34 -16.80
N ALA A 342 32.27 -27.98 -18.08
CA ALA A 342 32.23 -28.99 -19.13
C ALA A 342 33.57 -29.75 -19.09
N HIS A 343 33.58 -30.87 -18.37
CA HIS A 343 34.61 -31.90 -18.52
C HIS A 343 34.51 -32.47 -19.95
N PRO A 344 35.57 -32.45 -20.77
CA PRO A 344 35.57 -33.23 -22.01
C PRO A 344 35.63 -34.71 -21.60
N ARG A 345 34.54 -35.44 -21.84
CA ARG A 345 34.58 -36.90 -21.77
C ARG A 345 35.43 -37.39 -22.95
N GLU A 346 36.59 -37.94 -22.62
CA GLU A 346 37.31 -38.86 -23.50
C GLU A 346 36.36 -40.00 -23.87
N THR A 347 36.18 -40.21 -25.17
CA THR A 347 35.50 -41.38 -25.73
C THR A 347 36.51 -42.52 -25.81
N PRO A 348 36.28 -43.68 -25.17
CA PRO A 348 37.02 -44.88 -25.50
C PRO A 348 36.27 -45.69 -26.59
N ALA A 349 37.11 -46.30 -27.45
CA ALA A 349 36.86 -47.25 -28.54
C ALA A 349 36.55 -46.64 -29.92
#